data_AF-A0A9D9UF00-F1
#
_entry.id   AF-A0A9D9UF00-F1
#
_cell.length_a   1.000
_cell.length_b   1.000
_cell.length_c   1.000
_cell.angle_alpha   90.00
_cell.angle_beta   90.00
_cell.angle_gamma   90.00
#
_symmetry.space_group_name_H-M   'P 1'
#
loop_
_entity.id
_entity.type
_entity.pdbx_description
1 polymer ?
#
loop_
_entity_poly.entity_id
_entity_poly.type
_entity_poly.pdbx_seq_one_letter_code
_entity_poly.pdbx_strand_id
1 'polypeptide(L)'
;MLSKQTKTISINNINCYTCTECGHITKTIDIDPGTTPMFFQCEICDARAVSSMYRDIAPDKEPTQEWYRPALKKVKKMQPAFIDHIMMGGLLSRKIIKK
;
A
#
# COMPACT_ATOMS: atom_id res chain seq x y z
N MET A 1 18.36 18.35 -20.68
CA MET A 1 18.51 17.81 -19.31
C MET A 1 17.15 17.90 -18.63
N LEU A 2 16.44 16.78 -18.47
CA LEU A 2 15.14 16.78 -17.79
C LEU A 2 15.38 16.59 -16.29
N SER A 3 15.10 17.63 -15.52
CA SER A 3 15.19 17.65 -14.06
C SER A 3 14.36 16.52 -13.46
N LYS A 4 15.02 15.62 -12.72
CA LYS A 4 14.36 14.63 -11.87
C LYS A 4 13.57 15.40 -10.81
N GLN A 5 12.25 15.50 -10.98
CA GLN A 5 11.37 16.03 -9.94
C GLN A 5 11.47 15.09 -8.74
N THR A 6 12.07 15.58 -7.65
CA THR A 6 12.07 14.93 -6.35
C THR A 6 10.63 14.91 -5.86
N LYS A 7 10.03 13.72 -5.87
CA LYS A 7 8.67 13.49 -5.37
C LYS A 7 8.72 13.61 -3.85
N THR A 8 8.33 14.76 -3.32
CA THR A 8 8.21 14.97 -1.86
C THR A 8 7.02 14.14 -1.36
N ILE A 9 7.29 12.99 -0.76
CA ILE A 9 6.31 12.10 -0.13
C ILE A 9 5.88 12.79 1.18
N SER A 10 4.64 13.28 1.24
CA SER A 10 4.09 13.96 2.42
C SER A 10 3.78 12.98 3.57
N ILE A 11 3.55 13.49 4.78
CA ILE A 11 3.37 12.69 6.01
C ILE A 11 2.06 11.86 6.01
N ASN A 12 1.19 12.02 5.01
CA ASN A 12 -0.08 11.28 4.87
C ASN A 12 0.07 9.90 4.17
N ASN A 13 1.25 9.29 4.23
CA ASN A 13 1.53 8.06 3.49
C ASN A 13 1.61 6.83 4.38
N ILE A 14 1.45 6.93 5.70
CA ILE A 14 1.50 5.77 6.60
C ILE A 14 0.09 5.33 6.98
N ASN A 15 -0.18 4.05 6.83
CA ASN A 15 -1.41 3.42 7.30
C ASN A 15 -1.08 2.12 8.05
N CYS A 16 -1.91 1.78 9.03
CA CYS A 16 -1.82 0.54 9.79
C CYS A 16 -3.06 -0.31 9.54
N TYR A 17 -2.88 -1.60 9.33
CA TYR A 17 -3.96 -2.57 9.22
C TYR A 17 -3.88 -3.55 10.40
N THR A 18 -4.91 -3.54 11.25
CA THR A 18 -4.99 -4.44 12.41
C THR A 18 -5.82 -5.68 12.06
N CYS A 19 -5.23 -6.86 12.19
CA CYS A 19 -5.91 -8.13 11.97
C CYS A 19 -7.04 -8.36 12.97
N THR A 20 -8.22 -8.81 12.50
CA THR A 20 -9.37 -9.09 13.37
C THR A 20 -9.22 -10.37 14.18
N GLU A 21 -8.32 -11.28 13.79
CA GLU A 21 -8.17 -12.60 14.42
C GLU A 21 -6.95 -12.69 15.35
N CYS A 22 -5.77 -12.25 14.90
CA CYS A 22 -4.52 -12.40 15.66
C CYS A 22 -3.97 -11.08 16.23
N GLY A 23 -4.62 -9.94 15.94
CA GLY A 23 -4.18 -8.62 16.40
C GLY A 23 -2.87 -8.11 15.77
N HIS A 24 -2.26 -8.85 14.84
CA HIS A 24 -1.08 -8.38 14.12
C HIS A 24 -1.36 -7.06 13.40
N ILE A 25 -0.39 -6.14 13.45
CA ILE A 25 -0.44 -4.84 12.78
C ILE A 25 0.53 -4.86 11.62
N THR A 26 -0.02 -4.80 10.41
CA THR A 26 0.73 -4.57 9.17
C THR A 26 0.82 -3.07 8.92
N LYS A 27 2.03 -2.53 8.91
CA LYS A 27 2.28 -1.11 8.62
C LYS A 27 2.65 -0.95 7.15
N THR A 28 2.04 0.01 6.50
CA THR A 28 2.18 0.22 5.05
C THR A 28 2.55 1.66 4.75
N ILE A 29 3.23 1.88 3.62
CA ILE A 29 3.59 3.22 3.13
C ILE A 29 3.15 3.45 1.68
N ASP A 30 2.56 4.60 1.40
CA ASP A 30 2.18 5.01 0.04
C ASP A 30 3.38 5.71 -0.63
N ILE A 31 3.90 5.11 -1.71
CA ILE A 31 5.01 5.70 -2.49
C ILE A 31 4.52 6.42 -3.76
N ASP A 32 3.26 6.21 -4.13
CA ASP A 32 2.57 6.86 -5.24
C ASP A 32 1.17 7.33 -4.81
N PRO A 33 0.63 8.41 -5.41
CA PRO A 33 -0.72 8.86 -5.12
C PRO A 33 -1.78 7.91 -5.71
N GLY A 34 -2.83 7.65 -4.94
CA GLY A 34 -3.98 6.85 -5.35
C GLY A 34 -4.83 6.40 -4.17
N THR A 35 -5.61 5.34 -4.39
CA THR A 35 -6.51 4.78 -3.38
C THR A 35 -5.99 3.43 -2.87
N THR A 36 -5.87 3.31 -1.55
CA THR A 36 -5.60 2.06 -0.84
C THR A 36 -6.89 1.46 -0.27
N PRO A 37 -6.99 0.13 -0.10
CA PRO A 37 -8.21 -0.50 0.40
C PRO A 37 -8.44 -0.25 1.91
N MET A 38 -9.70 -0.30 2.35
CA MET A 38 -10.06 -0.28 3.78
C MET A 38 -9.71 -1.60 4.49
N PHE A 39 -9.74 -2.70 3.75
CA PHE A 39 -9.41 -4.04 4.25
C PHE A 39 -8.14 -4.56 3.57
N PHE A 40 -7.30 -5.25 4.33
CA PHE A 40 -6.08 -5.86 3.82
C PHE A 40 -5.92 -7.28 4.36
N GLN A 41 -5.03 -8.05 3.74
CA GLN A 41 -4.72 -9.40 4.20
C GLN A 41 -3.65 -9.34 5.29
N CYS A 42 -3.89 -10.03 6.42
CA CYS A 42 -2.92 -10.15 7.49
C CYS A 42 -1.68 -10.90 7.02
N GLU A 43 -0.49 -10.36 7.29
CA GLU A 43 0.78 -10.96 6.87
C GLU A 43 1.16 -12.25 7.63
N ILE A 44 0.45 -12.56 8.72
CA ILE A 44 0.75 -13.70 9.61
C ILE A 44 -0.25 -14.85 9.44
N CYS A 45 -1.55 -14.55 9.46
CA CYS A 45 -2.61 -15.58 9.47
C CYS A 45 -3.57 -15.49 8.28
N ASP A 46 -3.29 -14.64 7.29
CA ASP A 46 -4.09 -14.43 6.08
C ASP A 46 -5.54 -13.97 6.27
N ALA A 47 -5.99 -13.79 7.51
CA ALA A 47 -7.29 -13.24 7.83
C ALA A 47 -7.40 -11.75 7.49
N ARG A 48 -8.61 -11.20 7.58
CA ARG A 48 -8.87 -9.79 7.30
C ARG A 48 -8.20 -8.89 8.33
N ALA A 49 -7.60 -7.80 7.87
CA ALA A 49 -7.10 -6.69 8.66
C ALA A 49 -7.81 -5.39 8.25
N VAL A 50 -8.01 -4.49 9.21
CA VAL A 50 -8.79 -3.26 9.02
C VAL A 50 -7.90 -2.03 9.15
N SER A 51 -8.03 -1.12 8.19
CA SER A 51 -7.34 0.17 8.15
C SER A 51 -7.61 1.02 9.40
N SER A 52 -6.56 1.64 9.94
CA SER A 52 -6.65 2.68 10.96
C SER A 52 -7.01 4.06 10.39
N MET A 53 -7.38 4.12 9.10
CA MET A 53 -7.70 5.33 8.36
C MET A 53 -6.54 6.34 8.38
N TYR A 54 -5.33 5.86 8.08
CA TYR A 54 -4.10 6.65 8.07
C TYR A 54 -3.70 7.25 9.43
N ARG A 55 -4.21 6.68 10.53
CA ARG A 55 -3.68 6.93 11.87
C ARG A 55 -2.52 5.99 12.15
N ASP A 56 -1.32 6.52 12.35
CA ASP A 56 -0.19 5.69 12.78
C ASP A 56 -0.39 5.26 14.24
N ILE A 57 -0.89 4.03 14.42
CA ILE A 57 -1.14 3.41 15.74
C ILE A 57 0.05 2.54 16.20
N ALA A 58 1.12 2.48 15.41
CA ALA A 58 2.33 1.71 15.72
C ALA A 58 3.58 2.48 15.25
N PRO A 59 3.88 3.65 15.85
CA PRO A 59 4.96 4.53 15.41
C PRO A 59 6.34 3.85 15.43
N ASP A 60 6.56 2.94 16.39
CA ASP A 60 7.83 2.21 16.54
C ASP A 60 8.02 1.06 15.55
N LYS A 61 7.01 0.76 14.72
CA LYS A 61 7.12 -0.24 13.65
C LYS A 61 7.53 0.42 12.34
N GLU A 62 8.38 -0.28 11.60
CA GLU A 62 8.68 0.05 10.21
C GLU A 62 7.60 -0.51 9.27
N PRO A 63 7.29 0.16 8.16
CA PRO A 63 6.45 -0.40 7.12
C PRO A 63 7.02 -1.71 6.55
N THR A 64 6.14 -2.68 6.32
CA THR A 64 6.45 -3.97 5.68
C THR A 64 5.92 -4.06 4.24
N GLN A 65 4.95 -3.22 3.90
CA GLN A 65 4.37 -3.11 2.56
C GLN A 65 4.48 -1.68 2.04
N GLU A 66 4.55 -1.55 0.72
CA GLU A 66 4.39 -0.28 0.04
C GLU A 66 3.30 -0.33 -1.02
N TRP A 67 2.55 0.76 -1.14
CA TRP A 67 1.51 0.98 -2.15
C TRP A 67 2.07 1.80 -3.31
N TYR A 68 1.95 1.25 -4.52
CA TYR A 68 2.56 1.81 -5.71
C TYR A 68 1.62 1.76 -6.91
N ARG A 69 1.86 2.65 -7.87
CA ARG A 69 1.18 2.65 -9.16
C ARG A 69 2.06 1.88 -10.17
N PRO A 70 1.62 0.72 -10.67
CA PRO A 70 2.39 -0.02 -11.66
C PRO A 70 2.49 0.76 -12.99
N ALA A 71 3.59 0.56 -13.71
CA ALA A 71 3.77 1.16 -15.02
C ALA A 71 2.73 0.63 -16.03
N LEU A 72 2.17 1.51 -16.86
CA LEU A 72 1.09 1.17 -17.81
C LEU A 72 1.40 -0.03 -18.71
N LYS A 73 2.67 -0.20 -19.14
CA LYS A 73 3.10 -1.36 -19.94
C LYS A 73 2.90 -2.69 -19.21
N LYS A 74 3.03 -2.72 -17.88
CA LYS A 74 2.74 -3.90 -17.05
C LYS A 74 1.23 -4.08 -16.85
N VAL A 75 0.50 -2.97 -16.63
CA VAL A 75 -0.96 -2.98 -16.42
C VAL A 75 -1.69 -3.64 -17.59
N LYS A 76 -1.31 -3.31 -18.84
CA LYS A 76 -1.92 -3.89 -20.05
C LYS A 76 -1.83 -5.42 -20.16
N LYS A 77 -0.99 -6.06 -19.33
CA LYS A 77 -0.81 -7.52 -19.30
C LYS A 77 -1.45 -8.17 -18.06
N MET A 78 -2.11 -7.38 -17.20
CA MET A 78 -2.79 -7.88 -16.00
C MET A 78 -4.21 -8.36 -16.33
N GLN A 79 -4.82 -9.09 -15.40
CA GLN A 79 -6.23 -9.47 -15.53
C GLN A 79 -7.13 -8.23 -15.56
N PRO A 80 -8.26 -8.25 -16.28
CA PRO A 80 -9.15 -7.09 -16.47
C PRO A 80 -9.52 -6.38 -15.16
N ALA A 81 -9.84 -7.14 -14.10
CA ALA A 81 -10.19 -6.57 -12.79
C ALA A 81 -9.07 -5.70 -12.18
N PHE A 82 -7.80 -6.08 -12.36
CA PHE A 82 -6.69 -5.25 -11.89
C PHE A 82 -6.51 -4.01 -12.74
N ILE A 83 -6.75 -4.11 -14.05
CA ILE A 83 -6.72 -2.96 -14.96
C ILE A 83 -7.76 -1.94 -14.50
N ASP A 84 -9.01 -2.36 -14.32
CA ASP A 84 -10.10 -1.49 -13.89
C ASP A 84 -9.80 -0.83 -12.53
N HIS A 85 -9.35 -1.60 -11.55
CA HIS A 85 -8.91 -1.08 -10.23
C HIS A 85 -7.88 0.04 -10.37
N ILE A 86 -6.83 -0.18 -11.17
CA ILE A 86 -5.75 0.80 -11.35
C ILE A 86 -6.24 2.04 -12.11
N MET A 87 -7.09 1.84 -13.12
CA MET A 87 -7.68 2.93 -13.92
C MET A 87 -8.65 3.78 -13.11
N MET A 88 -9.32 3.21 -12.11
CA MET A 88 -10.15 3.92 -11.12
C MET A 88 -9.33 4.63 -10.03
N GLY A 89 -8.00 4.59 -10.11
CA GLY A 89 -7.11 5.27 -9.17
C GLY A 89 -6.51 4.36 -8.09
N GLY A 90 -6.87 3.08 -8.06
CA GLY A 90 -6.37 2.10 -7.11
C GLY A 90 -4.86 1.85 -7.22
N LEU A 91 -4.24 1.58 -6.07
CA LEU A 91 -2.83 1.18 -5.96
C LEU A 91 -2.71 -0.33 -5.77
N LEU A 92 -1.53 -0.87 -6.07
CA LEU A 92 -1.16 -2.25 -5.74
C LEU A 92 -0.18 -2.25 -4.56
N SER A 93 -0.20 -3.29 -3.74
CA SER A 93 0.78 -3.49 -2.66
C SER A 93 1.92 -4.40 -3.11
N ARG A 94 3.08 -4.25 -2.45
CA ARG A 94 4.17 -5.24 -2.47
C ARG A 94 4.97 -5.18 -1.16
N LYS A 95 5.57 -6.32 -0.79
CA LYS A 95 6.50 -6.41 0.34
C LYS A 95 7.75 -5.55 0.10
N ILE A 96 8.17 -4.84 1.13
CA ILE A 96 9.44 -4.10 1.16
C ILE A 96 10.55 -5.12 1.42
N ILE A 97 11.50 -5.22 0.48
CA ILE A 97 12.70 -6.05 0.63
C ILE A 97 13.83 -5.13 1.10
N LYS A 98 14.23 -5.24 2.37
CA LYS A 98 15.42 -4.54 2.88
C LYS A 98 16.67 -5.19 2.25
N LYS A 99 17.52 -4.37 1.65
CA LYS A 99 18.84 -4.79 1.13
C LYS A 99 19.83 -4.93 2.27
#